data_AF-A0A955RR08-F1
#
_entry.id   AF-A0A955RR08-F1
#
_cell.length_a   1.000
_cell.length_b   1.000
_cell.length_c   1.000
_cell.angle_alpha   90.00
_cell.angle_beta   90.00
_cell.angle_gamma   90.00
#
_symmetry.space_group_name_H-M   'P 1'
#
loop_
_entity.id
_entity.type
_entity.pdbx_description
1 polymer ?
#
loop_
_entity_poly.entity_id
_entity_poly.type
_entity_poly.pdbx_seq_one_letter_code
_entity_poly.pdbx_strand_id
1 'polypeptide(L)'
;MAGKSTEQFYFFATKNGTVKKTSVKEYSNIRQSGLVAIKLDADDQLLGAKVASGNDKVLLITALGKCIFFEGNDVRPQGRATQGVRGIKLRKDDYVVGMDVITADDEKQAGKYEVLVLSAKGYGKKTLLSEYTVQGRGGQGVFTAKLTSKTGNLVAMRVLRNSGEDTKEKSDVEEALAEPTDLLVISKLGQAIRLPITDIPAMGRHTQGVRIIRLNDSDEATALALL
;
A
#
# COMPACT_ATOMS: atom_id res chain seq x y z
N MET A 1 -25.67 19.21 19.14
CA MET A 1 -24.28 19.53 18.75
C MET A 1 -24.06 18.96 17.35
N ALA A 2 -23.91 19.81 16.33
CA ALA A 2 -23.69 19.36 14.96
C ALA A 2 -22.33 18.65 14.89
N GLY A 3 -22.31 17.38 14.48
CA GLY A 3 -21.08 16.61 14.31
C GLY A 3 -20.14 17.33 13.35
N LYS A 4 -18.91 17.62 13.80
CA LYS A 4 -17.86 18.14 12.92
C LYS A 4 -17.66 17.13 11.79
N SER A 5 -18.09 17.48 10.59
CA SER A 5 -17.71 16.75 9.38
C SER A 5 -16.19 16.84 9.24
N THR A 6 -15.49 15.75 9.51
CA THR A 6 -14.05 15.64 9.26
C THR A 6 -13.82 15.80 7.77
N GLU A 7 -12.98 16.76 7.38
CA GLU A 7 -12.67 16.97 5.97
C GLU A 7 -12.00 15.71 5.40
N GLN A 8 -12.54 15.23 4.28
CA GLN A 8 -12.02 14.07 3.56
C GLN A 8 -11.22 14.51 2.34
N PHE A 9 -10.19 13.74 2.05
CA PHE A 9 -9.27 13.94 0.95
C PHE A 9 -9.13 12.65 0.14
N TYR A 10 -8.80 12.81 -1.14
CA TYR A 10 -8.15 11.74 -1.90
C TYR A 10 -6.64 11.94 -1.79
N PHE A 11 -5.95 10.89 -1.36
CA PHE A 11 -4.51 10.80 -1.32
C PHE A 11 -4.03 9.95 -2.48
N PHE A 12 -3.19 10.53 -3.34
CA PHE A 12 -2.65 9.93 -4.54
C PHE A 12 -1.19 9.58 -4.32
N ALA A 13 -0.75 8.46 -4.88
CA ALA A 13 0.64 8.12 -5.05
C ALA A 13 0.92 7.70 -6.49
N THR A 14 2.14 7.96 -6.93
CA THR A 14 2.62 7.67 -8.28
C THR A 14 3.77 6.66 -8.22
N LYS A 15 4.06 6.04 -9.37
CA LYS A 15 5.17 5.10 -9.53
C LYS A 15 6.51 5.75 -9.18
N ASN A 16 6.71 7.02 -9.54
CA ASN A 16 7.96 7.74 -9.27
C ASN A 16 8.03 8.37 -7.87
N GLY A 17 7.11 8.02 -6.98
CA GLY A 17 7.17 8.42 -5.57
C GLY A 17 6.65 9.83 -5.30
N THR A 18 6.01 10.48 -6.26
CA THR A 18 5.20 11.70 -6.04
C THR A 18 3.89 11.33 -5.35
N VAL A 19 3.49 12.13 -4.36
CA VAL A 19 2.22 12.03 -3.66
C VAL A 19 1.45 13.34 -3.72
N LYS A 20 0.13 13.26 -3.61
CA LYS A 20 -0.73 14.44 -3.58
C LYS A 20 -1.95 14.22 -2.70
N LYS A 21 -2.40 15.27 -2.03
CA LYS A 21 -3.67 15.30 -1.30
C LYS A 21 -4.61 16.33 -1.93
N THR A 22 -5.85 15.96 -2.22
CA THR A 22 -6.87 16.88 -2.76
C THR A 22 -8.20 16.67 -2.03
N SER A 23 -8.89 17.75 -1.67
CA SER A 23 -10.19 17.68 -0.98
C SER A 23 -11.21 16.95 -1.85
N VAL A 24 -12.03 16.07 -1.26
CA VAL A 24 -13.08 15.34 -1.99
C VAL A 24 -14.09 16.31 -2.64
N LYS A 25 -14.30 17.50 -2.05
CA LYS A 25 -15.19 18.55 -2.59
C LYS A 25 -14.84 18.99 -4.00
N GLU A 26 -13.56 18.92 -4.38
CA GLU A 26 -13.08 19.24 -5.73
C GLU A 26 -13.62 18.29 -6.81
N TYR A 27 -14.20 17.15 -6.41
CA TYR A 27 -14.75 16.11 -7.28
C TYR A 27 -16.28 16.03 -7.20
N SER A 28 -16.94 17.01 -6.60
CA SER A 28 -18.41 17.04 -6.47
C SER A 28 -19.16 17.07 -7.82
N ASN A 29 -18.57 17.69 -8.84
CA ASN A 29 -19.18 17.86 -10.17
C ASN A 29 -18.43 17.06 -11.25
N ILE A 30 -18.65 15.73 -11.26
CA ILE A 30 -18.02 14.82 -12.23
C ILE A 30 -18.76 14.87 -13.58
N ARG A 31 -17.99 14.94 -14.68
CA ARG A 31 -18.50 14.92 -16.05
C ARG A 31 -18.30 13.54 -16.66
N GLN A 32 -19.08 13.19 -17.68
CA GLN A 32 -18.90 11.95 -18.45
C GLN A 32 -17.50 11.84 -19.09
N SER A 33 -16.89 12.96 -19.48
CA SER A 33 -15.52 13.02 -20.00
C SER A 33 -14.43 12.80 -18.94
N GLY A 34 -14.82 12.62 -17.68
CA GLY A 34 -13.92 12.57 -16.54
C GLY A 34 -13.38 13.94 -16.13
N LEU A 35 -12.50 13.91 -15.13
CA LEU A 35 -11.82 15.07 -14.55
C LEU A 35 -10.34 14.75 -14.39
N VAL A 36 -9.47 15.72 -14.69
CA VAL A 36 -8.06 15.61 -14.27
C VAL A 36 -8.04 15.53 -12.74
N ALA A 37 -7.38 14.50 -12.20
CA ALA A 37 -7.22 14.28 -10.77
C ALA A 37 -5.80 14.58 -10.28
N ILE A 38 -4.78 14.39 -11.12
CA ILE A 38 -3.36 14.70 -10.90
C ILE A 38 -2.68 14.96 -12.23
N LYS A 39 -1.71 15.88 -12.26
CA LYS A 39 -0.82 16.06 -13.41
C LYS A 39 0.37 15.12 -13.24
N LEU A 40 0.60 14.25 -14.21
CA LEU A 40 1.74 13.33 -14.22
C LEU A 40 2.86 13.89 -15.10
N ASP A 41 4.10 13.57 -14.76
CA ASP A 41 5.23 13.73 -15.66
C ASP A 41 5.19 12.62 -16.73
N ALA A 42 5.89 12.82 -17.85
CA ALA A 42 5.77 11.95 -19.03
C ALA A 42 6.08 10.46 -18.75
N ASP A 43 7.06 10.19 -17.88
CA ASP A 43 7.50 8.84 -17.51
C ASP A 43 6.93 8.38 -16.15
N ASP A 44 5.86 9.03 -15.67
CA ASP A 44 5.21 8.69 -14.40
C ASP A 44 3.81 8.12 -14.62
N GLN A 45 3.35 7.35 -13.65
CA GLN A 45 2.06 6.68 -13.68
C GLN A 45 1.41 6.80 -12.32
N LEU A 46 0.10 7.06 -12.29
CA LEU A 46 -0.67 6.98 -11.06
C LEU A 46 -0.68 5.52 -10.59
N LEU A 47 -0.20 5.30 -9.37
CA LEU A 47 -0.16 3.98 -8.74
C LEU A 47 -1.49 3.67 -8.04
N GLY A 48 -2.06 4.66 -7.36
CA GLY A 48 -3.30 4.49 -6.63
C GLY A 48 -3.80 5.78 -5.99
N ALA A 49 -5.07 5.74 -5.61
CA ALA A 49 -5.73 6.76 -4.81
C ALA A 49 -6.45 6.09 -3.64
N LYS A 50 -6.35 6.67 -2.44
CA LYS A 50 -7.02 6.22 -1.23
C LYS A 50 -7.77 7.39 -0.62
N VAL A 51 -8.88 7.11 0.06
CA VAL A 51 -9.55 8.11 0.90
C VAL A 51 -8.69 8.33 2.13
N ALA A 52 -8.52 9.59 2.50
CA ALA A 52 -7.78 10.00 3.68
C ALA A 52 -8.56 11.06 4.46
N SER A 53 -8.39 11.07 5.76
CA SER A 53 -8.76 12.12 6.70
C SER A 53 -7.58 13.05 6.98
N GLY A 54 -7.81 14.04 7.85
CA GLY A 54 -6.79 14.99 8.26
C GLY A 54 -5.72 14.46 9.21
N ASN A 55 -5.76 13.24 9.73
CA ASN A 55 -4.78 12.75 10.72
C ASN A 55 -4.17 11.38 10.36
N ASP A 56 -4.18 11.04 9.08
CA ASP A 56 -3.70 9.73 8.64
C ASP A 56 -2.20 9.71 8.41
N LYS A 57 -1.62 8.51 8.40
CA LYS A 57 -0.26 8.24 7.96
C LYS A 57 -0.26 7.56 6.59
N VAL A 58 0.84 7.69 5.87
CA VAL A 58 0.96 7.15 4.51
C VAL A 58 2.19 6.26 4.44
N LEU A 59 1.97 5.01 4.06
CA LEU A 59 3.00 4.02 3.82
C LEU A 59 3.22 3.89 2.32
N LEU A 60 4.46 4.04 1.86
CA LEU A 60 4.88 3.71 0.49
C LEU A 60 5.93 2.60 0.54
N ILE A 61 5.81 1.62 -0.35
CA ILE A 61 6.79 0.53 -0.52
C ILE A 61 7.28 0.51 -1.96
N THR A 62 8.58 0.27 -2.11
CA THR A 62 9.30 0.30 -3.39
C THR A 62 9.72 -1.08 -3.86
N ALA A 63 9.99 -1.20 -5.16
CA ALA A 63 10.44 -2.42 -5.82
C ALA A 63 11.77 -2.93 -5.24
N LEU A 64 12.68 -2.03 -4.87
CA LEU A 64 13.97 -2.40 -4.26
C LEU A 64 13.90 -2.60 -2.73
N GLY A 65 12.69 -2.80 -2.17
CA GLY A 65 12.51 -3.23 -0.79
C GLY A 65 12.73 -2.13 0.24
N LYS A 66 12.62 -0.85 -0.16
CA LYS A 66 12.53 0.29 0.75
C LYS A 66 11.08 0.62 1.08
N CYS A 67 10.84 1.12 2.28
CA CYS A 67 9.58 1.72 2.69
C CYS A 67 9.77 3.08 3.35
N ILE A 68 8.79 3.96 3.19
CA ILE A 68 8.67 5.20 3.96
C ILE A 68 7.28 5.26 4.58
N PHE A 69 7.21 5.66 5.85
CA PHE A 69 5.95 5.83 6.57
C PHE A 69 5.96 7.22 7.21
N PHE A 70 5.04 8.09 6.83
CA PHE A 70 5.09 9.51 7.20
C PHE A 70 3.69 10.06 7.49
N GLU A 71 3.62 11.21 8.15
CA GLU A 71 2.35 11.88 8.47
C GLU A 71 1.71 12.45 7.19
N GLY A 72 0.46 12.10 6.91
CA GLY A 72 -0.29 12.60 5.76
C GLY A 72 -0.50 14.12 5.77
N ASN A 73 -0.33 14.76 6.93
CA ASN A 73 -0.31 16.22 7.09
C ASN A 73 0.96 16.90 6.57
N ASP A 74 2.06 16.16 6.36
CA ASP A 74 3.25 16.66 5.67
C ASP A 74 2.99 16.95 4.18
N VAL A 75 1.81 16.56 3.68
CA VAL A 75 1.30 16.89 2.36
C VAL A 75 0.11 17.83 2.50
N ARG A 76 0.32 19.10 2.14
CA ARG A 76 -0.77 20.07 2.09
C ARG A 76 -1.81 19.71 1.01
N PRO A 77 -3.10 20.00 1.23
CA PRO A 77 -4.10 19.91 0.17
C PRO A 77 -3.74 20.80 -1.03
N GLN A 78 -3.93 20.28 -2.24
CA GLN A 78 -3.74 20.99 -3.50
C GLN A 78 -4.91 20.72 -4.45
N GLY A 79 -5.12 21.63 -5.40
CA GLY A 79 -6.13 21.46 -6.44
C GLY A 79 -5.88 20.26 -7.35
N ARG A 80 -6.88 19.92 -8.17
CA ARG A 80 -6.84 18.72 -9.02
C ARG A 80 -5.74 18.75 -10.09
N ALA A 81 -5.53 19.89 -10.74
CA ALA A 81 -4.60 20.02 -11.87
C ALA A 81 -3.13 20.32 -11.45
N THR A 82 -2.69 19.84 -10.28
CA THR A 82 -1.29 19.97 -9.81
C THR A 82 -0.58 18.62 -9.79
N GLN A 83 0.76 18.65 -9.80
CA GLN A 83 1.63 17.47 -9.81
C GLN A 83 1.70 16.76 -8.45
N GLY A 84 1.81 17.50 -7.35
CA GLY A 84 2.03 16.93 -6.01
C GLY A 84 3.39 17.30 -5.44
N VAL A 85 3.83 16.54 -4.45
CA VAL A 85 5.13 16.68 -3.78
C VAL A 85 5.79 15.31 -3.63
N ARG A 86 7.10 15.25 -3.40
CA ARG A 86 7.82 13.99 -3.22
C ARG A 86 7.38 13.24 -1.96
N GLY A 87 6.83 12.03 -2.08
CA GLY A 87 6.53 11.14 -0.95
C GLY A 87 7.78 10.39 -0.48
N ILE A 88 8.54 9.81 -1.41
CA ILE A 88 9.77 9.06 -1.14
C ILE A 88 10.88 9.48 -2.13
N LYS A 89 12.13 9.52 -1.67
CA LYS A 89 13.29 9.67 -2.55
C LYS A 89 13.74 8.29 -3.05
N LEU A 90 13.41 8.00 -4.31
CA LEU A 90 13.81 6.76 -4.97
C LEU A 90 15.30 6.74 -5.31
N ARG A 91 15.89 5.55 -5.30
CA ARG A 91 17.19 5.29 -5.90
C ARG A 91 17.04 5.11 -7.41
N LYS A 92 18.16 5.08 -8.12
CA LYS A 92 18.18 4.74 -9.54
C LYS A 92 17.51 3.37 -9.74
N ASP A 93 16.69 3.26 -10.77
CA ASP A 93 15.96 2.04 -11.18
C ASP A 93 14.93 1.52 -10.16
N ASP A 94 14.65 2.29 -9.10
CA ASP A 94 13.62 1.98 -8.12
C ASP A 94 12.30 2.67 -8.46
N TYR A 95 11.20 2.11 -7.98
CA TYR A 95 9.85 2.66 -8.15
C TYR A 95 8.91 2.17 -7.05
N VAL A 96 7.83 2.90 -6.80
CA VAL A 96 6.81 2.52 -5.81
C VAL A 96 5.95 1.37 -6.36
N VAL A 97 5.81 0.29 -5.59
CA VAL A 97 4.99 -0.89 -5.91
C VAL A 97 3.67 -0.93 -5.16
N GLY A 98 3.53 -0.12 -4.12
CA GLY A 98 2.23 0.12 -3.51
C GLY A 98 2.25 1.21 -2.47
N MET A 99 1.04 1.62 -2.12
CA MET A 99 0.77 2.62 -1.11
C MET A 99 -0.41 2.20 -0.25
N ASP A 100 -0.45 2.66 1.01
CA ASP A 100 -1.67 2.67 1.78
C ASP A 100 -1.77 3.89 2.69
N VAL A 101 -3.01 4.21 3.07
CA VAL A 101 -3.34 5.24 4.06
C VAL A 101 -3.74 4.50 5.34
N ILE A 102 -3.05 4.80 6.42
CA ILE A 102 -3.31 4.26 7.75
C ILE A 102 -4.05 5.34 8.52
N THR A 103 -5.33 5.11 8.80
CA THR A 103 -6.12 6.07 9.57
C THR A 103 -5.67 6.13 11.03
N ALA A 104 -6.06 7.18 11.74
CA ALA A 104 -5.78 7.28 13.17
C ALA A 104 -6.36 6.11 13.98
N ASP A 105 -7.45 5.48 13.53
CA ASP A 105 -8.04 4.32 14.20
C ASP A 105 -7.32 3.02 13.83
N ASP A 106 -6.85 2.88 12.58
CA ASP A 106 -5.96 1.76 12.19
C ASP A 106 -4.66 1.79 12.99
N GLU A 107 -4.10 2.99 13.20
CA GLU A 107 -2.88 3.19 13.96
C GLU A 107 -3.02 2.76 15.43
N LYS A 108 -4.13 3.13 16.09
CA LYS A 108 -4.42 2.68 17.47
C LYS A 108 -4.50 1.15 17.55
N GLN A 109 -4.86 0.51 16.44
CA GLN A 109 -4.95 -0.94 16.30
C GLN A 109 -3.79 -1.52 15.49
N ALA A 110 -2.63 -0.85 15.39
CA ALA A 110 -1.54 -1.28 14.51
C ALA A 110 -1.03 -2.71 14.79
N GLY A 111 -1.22 -3.25 15.99
CA GLY A 111 -0.95 -4.66 16.32
C GLY A 111 -1.88 -5.67 15.64
N LYS A 112 -2.99 -5.20 15.07
CA LYS A 112 -3.96 -5.96 14.26
C LYS A 112 -3.81 -5.70 12.77
N TYR A 113 -2.77 -4.98 12.33
CA TYR A 113 -2.52 -4.76 10.91
C TYR A 113 -1.17 -5.32 10.52
N GLU A 114 -1.13 -5.91 9.33
CA GLU A 114 0.04 -6.53 8.75
C GLU A 114 0.26 -6.02 7.33
N VAL A 115 1.51 -5.79 6.99
CA VAL A 115 1.94 -5.43 5.65
C VAL A 115 2.42 -6.69 4.94
N LEU A 116 1.62 -7.16 3.99
CA LEU A 116 1.97 -8.23 3.06
C LEU A 116 2.84 -7.66 1.94
N VAL A 117 3.96 -8.31 1.64
CA VAL A 117 4.78 -8.04 0.46
C VAL A 117 5.01 -9.31 -0.34
N LEU A 118 5.09 -9.18 -1.67
CA LEU A 118 5.39 -10.27 -2.61
C LEU A 118 6.52 -9.82 -3.54
N SER A 119 7.47 -10.72 -3.81
CA SER A 119 8.58 -10.53 -4.73
C SER A 119 8.40 -11.29 -6.04
N ALA A 120 9.12 -10.85 -7.07
CA ALA A 120 9.04 -11.37 -8.44
C ALA A 120 9.34 -12.87 -8.54
N LYS A 121 10.22 -13.43 -7.69
CA LYS A 121 10.51 -14.88 -7.67
C LYS A 121 9.62 -15.66 -6.70
N GLY A 122 8.46 -15.10 -6.33
CA GLY A 122 7.43 -15.78 -5.57
C GLY A 122 7.69 -15.87 -4.07
N TYR A 123 8.54 -15.00 -3.51
CA TYR A 123 8.75 -14.92 -2.07
C TYR A 123 7.83 -13.88 -1.45
N GLY A 124 7.28 -14.17 -0.29
CA GLY A 124 6.39 -13.26 0.42
C GLY A 124 6.45 -13.43 1.92
N LYS A 125 5.97 -12.41 2.62
CA LYS A 125 5.84 -12.38 4.08
C LYS A 125 4.85 -11.31 4.48
N LYS A 126 4.32 -11.44 5.69
CA LYS A 126 3.62 -10.38 6.40
C LYS A 126 4.54 -9.78 7.45
N THR A 127 4.38 -8.50 7.75
CA THR A 127 5.09 -7.85 8.86
C THR A 127 4.13 -6.93 9.58
N LEU A 128 4.09 -6.99 10.91
CA LEU A 128 3.21 -6.12 11.70
C LEU A 128 3.42 -4.65 11.36
N LEU A 129 2.34 -3.89 11.27
CA LEU A 129 2.38 -2.46 10.96
C LEU A 129 3.15 -1.69 12.04
N SER A 130 3.08 -2.13 13.30
CA SER A 130 3.83 -1.56 14.42
C SER A 130 5.36 -1.62 14.25
N GLU A 131 5.90 -2.48 13.38
CA GLU A 131 7.34 -2.47 13.06
C GLU A 131 7.73 -1.31 12.14
N TYR A 132 6.77 -0.66 11.48
CA TYR A 132 7.01 0.47 10.59
C TYR A 132 7.02 1.77 11.39
N THR A 133 8.22 2.30 11.57
CA THR A 133 8.43 3.58 12.27
C THR A 133 8.15 4.77 11.38
N VAL A 134 7.39 5.73 11.90
CA VAL A 134 7.13 7.03 11.26
C VAL A 134 8.44 7.81 11.10
N GLN A 135 8.60 8.47 9.96
CA GLN A 135 9.75 9.27 9.57
C GLN A 135 9.29 10.44 8.69
N GLY A 136 10.16 11.42 8.45
CA GLY A 136 9.82 12.59 7.63
C GLY A 136 9.61 12.24 6.16
N ARG A 137 8.57 12.83 5.54
CA ARG A 137 8.27 12.68 4.11
C ARG A 137 9.46 13.05 3.21
N GLY A 138 9.63 12.31 2.11
CA GLY A 138 10.63 12.60 1.08
C GLY A 138 12.03 12.07 1.39
N GLY A 139 12.19 11.34 2.49
CA GLY A 139 13.40 10.57 2.81
C GLY A 139 13.59 9.36 1.89
N GLN A 140 14.73 8.67 2.04
CA GLN A 140 15.04 7.44 1.27
C GLN A 140 14.33 6.19 1.79
N GLY A 141 13.72 6.28 2.98
CA GLY A 141 13.09 5.14 3.63
C GLY A 141 14.08 4.13 4.23
N VAL A 142 13.51 3.11 4.86
CA VAL A 142 14.22 2.01 5.53
C VAL A 142 13.90 0.68 4.85
N PHE A 143 14.61 -0.39 5.18
CA PHE A 143 14.37 -1.69 4.54
C PHE A 143 13.08 -2.34 5.05
N THR A 144 12.27 -2.86 4.11
CA THR A 144 11.04 -3.61 4.38
C THR A 144 11.11 -5.08 3.97
N ALA A 145 12.13 -5.43 3.17
CA ALA A 145 12.46 -6.78 2.75
C ALA A 145 13.96 -6.87 2.46
N LYS A 146 14.57 -8.02 2.75
CA LYS A 146 15.94 -8.32 2.35
C LYS A 146 15.91 -8.96 0.97
N LEU A 147 16.15 -8.17 -0.08
CA LEU A 147 16.12 -8.67 -1.45
C LEU A 147 17.45 -9.31 -1.87
N THR A 148 17.38 -10.36 -2.66
CA THR A 148 18.52 -11.08 -3.25
C THR A 148 18.17 -11.53 -4.66
N SER A 149 19.14 -12.03 -5.41
CA SER A 149 18.89 -12.67 -6.72
C SER A 149 17.85 -13.79 -6.65
N LYS A 150 17.77 -14.50 -5.51
CA LYS A 150 16.80 -15.56 -5.26
C LYS A 150 15.37 -15.05 -5.08
N THR A 151 15.18 -13.86 -4.52
CA THR A 151 13.84 -13.28 -4.29
C THR A 151 13.38 -12.42 -5.46
N GLY A 152 14.31 -11.76 -6.16
CA GLY A 152 13.99 -10.67 -7.07
C GLY A 152 13.43 -9.44 -6.34
N ASN A 153 12.98 -8.46 -7.11
CA ASN A 153 12.38 -7.22 -6.62
C ASN A 153 10.97 -7.45 -6.08
N LEU A 154 10.49 -6.55 -5.22
CA LEU A 154 9.08 -6.54 -4.83
C LEU A 154 8.21 -6.19 -6.03
N VAL A 155 7.04 -6.83 -6.11
CA VAL A 155 6.05 -6.61 -7.19
C VAL A 155 4.71 -6.14 -6.65
N ALA A 156 4.42 -6.39 -5.38
CA ALA A 156 3.18 -5.95 -4.76
C ALA A 156 3.31 -5.79 -3.23
N MET A 157 2.45 -4.94 -2.68
CA MET A 157 2.17 -4.84 -1.26
C MET A 157 0.67 -4.73 -0.99
N ARG A 158 0.22 -5.19 0.18
CA ARG A 158 -1.13 -4.93 0.74
C ARG A 158 -1.01 -4.71 2.24
N VAL A 159 -1.78 -3.76 2.78
CA VAL A 159 -2.02 -3.69 4.22
C VAL A 159 -3.28 -4.50 4.48
N LEU A 160 -3.19 -5.42 5.44
CA LEU A 160 -4.23 -6.38 5.80
C LEU A 160 -4.59 -6.19 7.26
N ARG A 161 -5.88 -6.27 7.58
CA ARG A 161 -6.31 -6.42 8.97
C ARG A 161 -6.12 -7.89 9.36
N ASN A 162 -5.27 -8.14 10.35
CA ASN A 162 -5.17 -9.43 11.00
C ASN A 162 -6.34 -9.54 12.00
N SER A 163 -7.46 -10.09 11.52
CA SER A 163 -8.50 -10.62 12.40
C SER A 163 -8.01 -11.96 12.94
N GLY A 164 -7.34 -11.95 14.08
CA GLY A 164 -7.22 -13.18 14.89
C GLY A 164 -8.61 -13.77 15.17
N GLU A 165 -8.65 -15.02 15.66
CA GLU A 165 -9.85 -15.85 15.89
C GLU A 165 -10.99 -15.22 16.74
N ASP A 166 -10.85 -13.99 17.23
CA ASP A 166 -11.83 -13.24 18.01
C ASP A 166 -12.74 -12.35 17.15
N THR A 167 -13.34 -12.88 16.08
CA THR A 167 -14.38 -12.18 15.30
C THR A 167 -15.76 -12.15 15.98
N LYS A 168 -15.84 -12.22 17.31
CA LYS A 168 -17.13 -12.25 18.04
C LYS A 168 -17.70 -10.90 18.45
N GLU A 169 -16.98 -9.79 18.23
CA GLU A 169 -17.52 -8.44 18.46
C GLU A 169 -17.57 -7.68 17.13
N LYS A 170 -18.47 -8.11 16.23
CA LYS A 170 -18.88 -7.27 15.09
C LYS A 170 -20.04 -6.40 15.57
N SER A 171 -19.81 -5.10 15.69
CA SER A 171 -20.90 -4.11 15.73
C SER A 171 -21.60 -4.08 14.37
N ASP A 172 -22.92 -3.94 14.36
CA ASP A 172 -23.88 -4.11 13.25
C ASP A 172 -23.66 -3.21 12.00
N VAL A 173 -22.53 -2.51 11.88
CA VAL A 173 -22.24 -1.54 10.80
C VAL A 173 -20.97 -1.91 9.99
N GLU A 174 -20.12 -2.84 10.47
CA GLU A 174 -18.90 -3.31 9.75
C GLU A 174 -19.12 -4.59 8.92
N GLU A 175 -20.36 -5.03 8.73
CA GLU A 175 -20.69 -6.30 8.06
C GLU A 175 -20.59 -6.25 6.52
N ALA A 176 -20.25 -5.11 5.91
CA ALA A 176 -20.39 -4.91 4.46
C ALA A 176 -19.21 -5.36 3.59
N LEU A 177 -18.04 -5.70 4.15
CA LEU A 177 -16.94 -6.31 3.40
C LEU A 177 -16.31 -7.41 4.25
N ALA A 178 -16.48 -8.66 3.84
CA ALA A 178 -15.74 -9.76 4.44
C ALA A 178 -14.23 -9.48 4.30
N GLU A 179 -13.49 -9.63 5.40
CA GLU A 179 -12.03 -9.59 5.35
C GLU A 179 -11.56 -10.68 4.39
N PRO A 180 -10.62 -10.38 3.48
CA PRO A 180 -10.17 -11.36 2.51
C PRO A 180 -9.52 -12.53 3.26
N THR A 181 -9.89 -13.74 2.88
CA THR A 181 -9.37 -14.96 3.51
C THR A 181 -8.19 -15.51 2.74
N ASP A 182 -8.20 -15.29 1.42
CA ASP A 182 -7.23 -15.90 0.51
C ASP A 182 -6.46 -14.85 -0.29
N LEU A 183 -5.25 -15.24 -0.66
CA LEU A 183 -4.40 -14.56 -1.62
C LEU A 183 -4.43 -15.33 -2.93
N LEU A 184 -4.65 -14.65 -4.05
CA LEU A 184 -4.38 -15.15 -5.39
C LEU A 184 -3.11 -14.50 -5.92
N VAL A 185 -2.11 -15.29 -6.27
CA VAL A 185 -0.88 -14.83 -6.93
C VAL A 185 -0.87 -15.33 -8.37
N ILE A 186 -0.56 -14.44 -9.32
CA ILE A 186 -0.48 -14.76 -10.75
C ILE A 186 0.89 -14.38 -11.29
N SER A 187 1.45 -15.25 -12.12
CA SER A 187 2.72 -15.06 -12.81
C SER A 187 2.55 -14.52 -14.23
N LYS A 188 3.66 -14.05 -14.80
CA LYS A 188 3.74 -13.53 -16.17
C LYS A 188 3.36 -14.59 -17.21
N LEU A 189 3.72 -15.85 -16.98
CA LEU A 189 3.40 -16.96 -17.88
C LEU A 189 2.06 -17.66 -17.55
N GLY A 190 1.25 -17.06 -16.68
CA GLY A 190 -0.12 -17.52 -16.40
C GLY A 190 -0.23 -18.60 -15.33
N GLN A 191 0.84 -18.89 -14.58
CA GLN A 191 0.75 -19.75 -13.39
C GLN A 191 0.03 -18.98 -12.28
N ALA A 192 -0.95 -19.62 -11.65
CA ALA A 192 -1.68 -19.03 -10.53
C ALA A 192 -1.68 -19.96 -9.32
N ILE A 193 -1.61 -19.39 -8.11
CA ILE A 193 -1.84 -20.10 -6.86
C ILE A 193 -2.82 -19.29 -6.01
N ARG A 194 -3.80 -19.98 -5.43
CA ARG A 194 -4.66 -19.47 -4.37
C ARG A 194 -4.23 -20.15 -3.07
N LEU A 195 -4.03 -19.37 -2.01
CA LEU A 195 -3.70 -19.89 -0.70
C LEU A 195 -4.31 -19.01 0.41
N PRO A 196 -4.63 -19.58 1.58
CA PRO A 196 -5.03 -18.80 2.74
C PRO A 196 -3.98 -17.77 3.12
N ILE A 197 -4.43 -16.55 3.47
CA ILE A 197 -3.53 -15.49 3.95
C ILE A 197 -2.85 -15.91 5.26
N THR A 198 -3.50 -16.75 6.06
CA THR A 198 -2.97 -17.32 7.32
C THR A 198 -1.72 -18.16 7.10
N ASP A 199 -1.55 -18.78 5.93
CA ASP A 199 -0.39 -19.62 5.61
C ASP A 199 0.88 -18.79 5.32
N ILE A 200 0.71 -17.49 5.09
CA ILE A 200 1.83 -16.56 4.90
C ILE A 200 2.38 -16.20 6.29
N PRO A 201 3.68 -16.41 6.56
CA PRO A 201 4.22 -16.16 7.88
C PRO A 201 4.38 -14.67 8.16
N ALA A 202 4.12 -14.29 9.42
CA ALA A 202 4.52 -13.01 9.98
C ALA A 202 6.01 -13.05 10.33
N MET A 203 6.78 -12.10 9.81
CA MET A 203 8.23 -12.01 10.01
C MET A 203 8.64 -10.55 10.10
N GLY A 204 9.79 -10.29 10.71
CA GLY A 204 10.33 -8.93 10.82
C GLY A 204 10.59 -8.26 9.46
N ARG A 205 10.68 -6.92 9.46
CA ARG A 205 10.85 -6.14 8.21
C ARG A 205 12.05 -6.60 7.37
N HIS A 206 13.26 -6.63 7.92
CA HIS A 206 14.47 -6.88 7.12
C HIS A 206 14.79 -8.37 6.92
N THR A 207 13.78 -9.16 6.54
CA THR A 207 13.87 -10.60 6.25
C THR A 207 13.54 -10.88 4.78
N GLN A 208 13.88 -12.08 4.28
CA GLN A 208 13.60 -12.48 2.89
C GLN A 208 12.15 -12.92 2.67
N GLY A 209 11.47 -13.39 3.72
CA GLY A 209 10.20 -14.09 3.60
C GLY A 209 10.36 -15.55 3.17
N VAL A 210 9.24 -16.20 2.87
CA VAL A 210 9.16 -17.60 2.44
C VAL A 210 8.65 -17.70 1.02
N ARG A 211 8.86 -18.85 0.37
CA ARG A 211 8.36 -19.09 -0.98
C ARG A 211 6.85 -19.36 -0.93
N ILE A 212 6.07 -18.49 -1.54
CA ILE A 212 4.60 -18.58 -1.68
C ILE A 212 4.23 -19.37 -2.93
N ILE A 213 4.93 -19.12 -4.03
CA ILE A 213 4.75 -19.83 -5.29
C ILE A 213 6.11 -20.28 -5.82
N ARG A 214 6.18 -21.51 -6.33
CA ARG A 214 7.35 -22.01 -7.05
C ARG A 214 7.16 -21.74 -8.53
N LEU A 215 7.92 -20.77 -9.02
CA LEU A 215 7.96 -20.38 -10.42
C LEU A 215 9.12 -21.09 -11.14
N ASN A 216 8.99 -21.24 -12.46
CA ASN A 216 10.10 -21.63 -13.32
C ASN A 216 11.09 -20.46 -13.49
N ASP A 217 12.33 -20.75 -13.89
CA ASP A 217 13.40 -19.74 -13.93
C ASP A 217 13.10 -18.55 -14.86
N SER A 218 12.34 -18.79 -15.95
CA SER A 218 11.89 -17.79 -16.92
C SER A 218 10.60 -17.05 -16.52
N ASP A 219 10.00 -17.40 -15.38
CA ASP A 219 8.73 -16.84 -14.92
C ASP A 219 8.91 -15.95 -13.69
N GLU A 220 7.95 -15.04 -13.50
CA GLU A 220 7.94 -14.06 -12.43
C GLU A 220 6.50 -13.80 -11.97
N ALA A 221 6.29 -13.71 -10.66
CA ALA A 221 5.05 -13.23 -10.09
C ALA A 221 4.86 -11.76 -10.49
N THR A 222 3.69 -11.42 -11.01
CA THR A 222 3.40 -10.07 -11.51
C THR A 222 2.35 -9.36 -10.69
N ALA A 223 1.41 -10.10 -10.10
CA ALA A 223 0.29 -9.53 -9.38
C ALA A 223 -0.15 -10.41 -8.22
N LEU A 224 -0.80 -9.77 -7.27
CA LEU A 224 -1.59 -10.44 -6.25
C LEU A 224 -2.96 -9.79 -6.14
N ALA A 225 -3.97 -10.59 -5.81
CA ALA A 225 -5.31 -10.17 -5.47
C ALA A 225 -5.72 -10.78 -4.12
N LEU A 226 -6.49 -10.01 -3.36
CA LEU A 226 -7.13 -10.48 -2.12
C LEU A 226 -8.53 -10.95 -2.50
N LEU A 227 -8.93 -12.12 -2.01
CA LEU A 227 -10.21 -12.77 -2.28
C LEU A 227 -11.05 -12.88 -1.03
#